data_AF-A0A0E4BVC2-F1
#
_entry.id   AF-A0A0E4BVC2-F1
#
_cell.length_a   1.000
_cell.length_b   1.000
_cell.length_c   1.000
_cell.angle_alpha   90.00
_cell.angle_beta   90.00
_cell.angle_gamma   90.00
#
_symmetry.space_group_name_H-M   'P 1'
#
loop_
_entity.id
_entity.type
_entity.pdbx_description
1 polymer ?
#
loop_
_entity_poly.entity_id
_entity_poly.type
_entity_poly.pdbx_seq_one_letter_code
_entity_poly.pdbx_strand_id
1 'polypeptide(L)'
;MRKETNPPRSSSARPASGSSTAERSGSDFWVRCGKAYTNAELTIIKRNRHLTTHELQKLLPGRSRQSIAKKRGTTGFTYRRPPFTQGEDEEIRRAAPTKGATAITHILPHRTPWEINKRAQELGIKLFNYHDKPLTIVGEPLADAIRQRAREDGLSMRGLDAELNTGGYFTNCAALRVRRGYGPYMPNIRKAIEFFDAELVTGPDGTITIDWKDE
;
A
#
# COMPACT_ATOMS: atom_id res chain seq x y z
N MET A 1 -3.23 -4.11 -48.84
CA MET A 1 -4.30 -3.71 -47.91
C MET A 1 -3.87 -2.45 -47.17
N ARG A 2 -4.48 -1.30 -47.48
CA ARG A 2 -4.14 0.00 -46.89
C ARG A 2 -4.77 0.09 -45.49
N LYS A 3 -3.97 0.39 -44.47
CA LYS A 3 -4.45 0.58 -43.09
C LYS A 3 -5.24 1.89 -43.02
N GLU A 4 -6.55 1.77 -42.80
CA GLU A 4 -7.41 2.91 -42.47
C GLU A 4 -6.98 3.49 -41.12
N THR A 5 -6.45 4.71 -41.16
CA THR A 5 -6.11 5.51 -39.99
C THR A 5 -7.40 6.03 -39.37
N ASN A 6 -7.67 5.63 -38.12
CA ASN A 6 -8.80 6.14 -37.35
C ASN A 6 -8.69 7.67 -37.19
N PRO A 7 -9.80 8.42 -37.36
CA PRO A 7 -9.79 9.87 -37.19
C PRO A 7 -9.55 10.27 -35.73
N PRO A 8 -8.95 11.45 -35.49
CA PRO A 8 -8.68 11.96 -34.16
C PRO A 8 -9.99 12.19 -33.39
N ARG A 9 -10.02 11.76 -32.12
CA ARG A 9 -11.16 11.99 -31.22
C ARG A 9 -11.33 13.49 -30.98
N SER A 10 -12.49 14.01 -31.37
CA SER A 10 -12.98 15.35 -31.03
C SER A 10 -12.91 15.57 -29.51
N SER A 11 -12.03 16.48 -29.08
CA SER A 11 -11.97 16.95 -27.70
C SER A 11 -13.16 17.89 -27.45
N SER A 12 -14.27 17.34 -26.96
CA SER A 12 -15.36 18.15 -26.43
C SER A 12 -14.85 18.92 -25.20
N ALA A 13 -14.48 20.18 -25.41
CA ALA A 13 -14.15 21.12 -24.36
C ALA A 13 -15.28 21.12 -23.31
N ARG A 14 -14.96 20.76 -22.07
CA ARG A 14 -15.92 20.88 -20.97
C ARG A 14 -16.26 22.35 -20.81
N PRO A 15 -17.55 22.75 -20.80
CA PRO A 15 -17.93 24.11 -20.52
C PRO A 15 -17.39 24.48 -19.14
N ALA A 16 -16.67 25.59 -19.06
CA ALA A 16 -16.20 26.16 -17.80
C ALA A 16 -17.43 26.38 -16.91
N SER A 17 -17.55 25.61 -15.82
CA SER A 17 -18.58 25.86 -14.82
C SER A 17 -18.25 27.20 -14.17
N GLY A 18 -18.91 28.26 -14.64
CA GLY A 18 -18.90 29.56 -14.00
C GLY A 18 -19.53 29.44 -12.62
N SER A 19 -18.73 29.15 -11.61
CA SER A 19 -19.16 29.25 -10.22
C SER A 19 -19.21 30.73 -9.84
N SER A 20 -20.32 31.39 -10.18
CA SER A 20 -20.69 32.69 -9.64
C SER A 20 -20.91 32.55 -8.12
N THR A 21 -19.83 32.73 -7.37
CA THR A 21 -19.84 32.70 -5.89
C THR A 21 -19.36 34.04 -5.37
N ALA A 22 -19.90 35.13 -5.91
CA ALA A 22 -19.49 36.49 -5.57
C ALA A 22 -20.32 37.15 -4.44
N GLU A 23 -21.36 36.49 -3.92
CA GLU A 23 -22.27 37.13 -2.95
C GLU A 23 -22.54 36.28 -1.70
N ARG A 24 -21.46 35.80 -1.06
CA ARG A 24 -21.51 35.41 0.37
C ARG A 24 -20.45 36.16 1.17
N SER A 25 -20.46 37.48 1.01
CA SER A 25 -19.79 38.43 1.91
C SER A 25 -20.65 38.66 3.16
N GLY A 26 -21.00 37.57 3.84
CA GLY A 26 -21.51 37.64 5.21
C GLY A 26 -20.32 37.68 6.15
N SER A 27 -20.11 38.81 6.81
CA SER A 27 -19.03 39.09 7.78
C SER A 27 -18.97 38.14 8.98
N ASP A 28 -19.91 37.20 9.11
CA ASP A 28 -19.99 36.24 10.21
C ASP A 28 -19.08 35.01 10.03
N PHE A 29 -18.45 34.83 8.86
CA PHE A 29 -17.57 33.68 8.62
C PHE A 29 -16.19 33.82 9.31
N TRP A 30 -15.82 35.03 9.76
CA TRP A 30 -14.55 35.31 10.45
C TRP A 30 -14.63 35.24 11.98
N VAL A 31 -15.79 34.90 12.57
CA VAL A 31 -15.89 34.50 13.99
C VAL A 31 -15.41 33.04 14.17
N ARG A 32 -14.39 32.62 13.42
CA ARG A 32 -13.56 31.43 13.66
C ARG A 32 -12.25 31.81 14.35
N CYS A 33 -12.21 32.94 15.06
CA CYS A 33 -11.20 33.23 16.07
C CYS A 33 -11.34 32.22 17.20
N GLY A 34 -10.77 31.02 16.99
CA GLY A 34 -10.78 29.92 17.94
C GLY A 34 -10.29 30.43 19.28
N LYS A 35 -11.10 30.20 20.33
CA LYS A 35 -10.81 30.54 21.72
C LYS A 35 -9.32 30.35 22.05
N ALA A 36 -8.65 31.31 22.69
CA ALA A 36 -7.24 31.12 23.08
C ALA A 36 -7.09 29.88 23.97
N TYR A 37 -6.00 29.13 23.85
CA TYR A 37 -5.72 27.99 24.74
C TYR A 37 -5.41 28.50 26.14
N THR A 38 -6.12 27.99 27.14
CA THR A 38 -5.87 28.31 28.55
C THR A 38 -4.66 27.55 29.08
N ASN A 39 -4.03 28.04 30.15
CA ASN A 39 -2.88 27.38 30.79
C ASN A 39 -3.23 25.97 31.32
N ALA A 40 -4.48 25.76 31.75
CA ALA A 40 -4.97 24.45 32.16
C ALA A 40 -4.99 23.46 30.98
N GLU A 41 -5.52 23.87 29.82
CA GLU A 41 -5.52 23.05 28.60
C GLU A 41 -4.09 22.71 28.14
N LEU A 42 -3.17 23.69 28.19
CA LEU A 42 -1.76 23.46 27.86
C LEU A 42 -1.10 22.47 28.81
N THR A 43 -1.44 22.51 30.10
CA THR A 43 -0.93 21.57 31.10
C THR A 43 -1.43 20.15 30.82
N ILE A 44 -2.69 19.99 30.40
CA ILE A 44 -3.25 18.70 29.98
C ILE A 44 -2.49 18.15 28.77
N ILE A 45 -2.25 18.97 27.74
CA ILE A 45 -1.49 18.55 26.55
C ILE A 45 -0.04 18.18 26.91
N LYS A 46 0.59 18.96 27.80
CA LYS A 46 1.98 18.74 28.25
C LYS A 46 2.13 17.45 29.04
N ARG A 47 1.19 17.11 29.91
CA ARG A 47 1.21 15.88 30.73
C ARG A 47 0.87 14.63 29.90
N ASN A 48 -0.02 14.76 28.92
CA ASN A 48 -0.56 13.63 28.16
C ASN A 48 0.06 13.50 26.75
N ARG A 49 1.38 13.62 26.64
CA ARG A 49 2.07 13.57 25.32
C ARG A 49 1.98 12.22 24.63
N HIS A 50 1.71 11.15 25.38
CA HIS A 50 1.55 9.77 24.92
C HIS A 50 0.15 9.48 24.40
N LEU A 51 -0.81 10.39 24.56
CA LEU A 51 -2.16 10.23 24.03
C LEU A 51 -2.24 10.74 22.58
N THR A 52 -3.04 10.04 21.80
CA THR A 52 -3.43 10.45 20.45
C THR A 52 -4.30 11.71 20.51
N THR A 53 -4.40 12.43 19.39
CA THR A 53 -5.24 13.63 19.30
C THR A 53 -6.73 13.31 19.54
N HIS A 54 -7.16 12.09 19.25
CA HIS A 54 -8.52 11.61 19.50
C HIS A 54 -8.79 11.43 21.00
N GLU A 55 -7.86 10.85 21.74
CA GLU A 55 -7.98 10.70 23.20
C GLU A 55 -7.87 12.03 23.92
N LEU A 56 -6.95 12.91 23.48
CA LEU A 56 -6.85 14.28 24.02
C LEU A 56 -8.13 15.08 23.81
N GLN A 57 -8.88 14.84 22.73
CA GLN A 57 -10.16 15.49 22.50
C GLN A 57 -11.18 15.14 23.59
N LYS A 58 -11.17 13.92 24.13
CA LYS A 58 -12.04 13.53 25.24
C LYS A 58 -11.72 14.32 26.52
N LEU A 59 -10.46 14.70 26.71
CA LEU A 59 -10.01 15.55 27.82
C LEU A 59 -10.23 17.05 27.56
N LEU A 60 -10.49 17.44 26.30
CA LEU A 60 -10.61 18.82 25.84
C LEU A 60 -11.88 18.97 24.96
N PRO A 61 -13.08 18.76 25.50
CA PRO A 61 -14.32 18.66 24.70
C PRO A 61 -14.66 19.92 23.91
N GLY A 62 -14.12 21.08 24.29
CA GLY A 62 -14.27 22.35 23.56
C GLY A 62 -13.28 22.57 22.40
N ARG A 63 -12.40 21.61 22.11
CA ARG A 63 -11.35 21.73 21.10
C ARG A 63 -11.50 20.71 19.99
N SER A 64 -11.40 21.17 18.74
CA SER A 64 -11.35 20.27 17.60
C SER A 64 -10.01 19.52 17.55
N ARG A 65 -10.01 18.29 17.01
CA ARG A 65 -8.78 17.50 16.82
C ARG A 65 -7.70 18.26 16.05
N GLN A 66 -8.10 18.99 15.00
CA GLN A 66 -7.17 19.81 14.21
C GLN A 66 -6.56 20.94 15.04
N SER A 67 -7.35 21.61 15.89
CA SER A 67 -6.85 22.65 16.79
C SER A 67 -5.82 22.08 17.78
N ILE A 68 -6.11 20.91 18.37
CA ILE A 68 -5.19 20.22 19.31
C ILE A 68 -3.89 19.85 18.59
N ALA A 69 -3.98 19.21 17.41
CA ALA A 69 -2.81 18.84 16.62
C ALA A 69 -1.94 20.06 16.26
N LYS A 70 -2.56 21.14 15.76
CA LYS A 70 -1.87 22.39 15.45
C LYS A 70 -1.18 22.96 16.70
N LYS A 71 -1.89 23.01 17.83
CA LYS A 71 -1.33 23.55 19.07
C LYS A 71 -0.15 22.71 19.59
N ARG A 72 -0.22 21.38 19.49
CA ARG A 72 0.92 20.49 19.82
C ARG A 72 2.14 20.78 18.97
N GLY A 73 1.95 21.00 17.67
CA GLY A 73 3.02 21.40 16.75
C GLY A 73 3.65 22.72 17.16
N THR A 74 2.85 23.77 17.36
CA THR A 74 3.34 25.11 17.72
C THR A 74 4.04 25.16 19.09
N THR A 75 3.62 24.35 20.05
CA THR A 75 4.19 24.35 21.42
C THR A 75 5.35 23.37 21.61
N GLY A 76 5.68 22.55 20.61
CA GLY A 76 6.67 21.48 20.75
C GLY A 76 6.20 20.30 21.61
N PHE A 77 4.93 20.26 22.03
CA PHE A 77 4.31 19.12 22.73
C PHE A 77 3.91 18.01 21.75
N THR A 78 4.83 17.68 20.84
CA THR A 78 4.68 16.62 19.85
C THR A 78 4.38 15.28 20.53
N TYR A 79 3.65 14.44 19.80
CA TYR A 79 3.33 13.09 20.20
C TYR A 79 4.58 12.28 20.48
N ARG A 80 4.68 11.79 21.72
CA ARG A 80 5.71 10.87 22.15
C ARG A 80 5.09 9.49 22.20
N ARG A 81 5.39 8.69 21.18
CA ARG A 81 5.01 7.27 21.16
C ARG A 81 5.57 6.59 22.42
N PRO A 82 4.78 5.78 23.12
CA PRO A 82 5.31 4.95 24.20
C PRO A 82 6.47 4.08 23.67
N PRO A 83 7.54 3.87 24.45
CA PRO A 83 8.59 2.92 24.07
C PRO A 83 8.02 1.52 23.96
N PHE A 84 8.70 0.63 23.25
CA PHE A 84 8.36 -0.80 23.26
C PHE A 84 8.66 -1.37 24.64
N THR A 85 7.70 -2.12 25.18
CA THR A 85 7.85 -2.87 26.41
C THR A 85 8.49 -4.24 26.13
N GLN A 86 9.07 -4.85 27.15
CA GLN A 86 9.67 -6.19 27.01
C GLN A 86 8.63 -7.23 26.54
N GLY A 87 7.41 -7.17 27.06
CA GLY A 87 6.33 -8.07 26.64
C GLY A 87 5.97 -7.93 25.15
N GLU A 88 5.97 -6.70 24.62
CA GLU A 88 5.76 -6.50 23.18
C GLU A 88 6.90 -7.10 22.34
N ASP A 89 8.15 -6.94 22.78
CA ASP A 89 9.30 -7.54 22.08
C ASP A 89 9.24 -9.08 22.11
N GLU A 90 8.79 -9.68 23.21
CA GLU A 90 8.55 -11.12 23.33
C GLU A 90 7.44 -11.61 22.39
N GLU A 91 6.34 -10.85 22.26
CA GLU A 91 5.28 -11.17 21.30
C GLU A 91 5.77 -11.07 19.84
N ILE A 92 6.60 -10.06 19.52
CA ILE A 92 7.23 -9.94 18.20
C ILE A 92 8.12 -11.16 17.93
N ARG A 93 8.99 -11.57 18.87
CA ARG A 93 9.84 -12.75 18.73
C ARG A 93 9.03 -14.02 18.49
N ARG A 94 7.95 -14.21 19.25
CA ARG A 94 7.09 -15.39 19.15
C ARG A 94 6.35 -15.45 17.81
N ALA A 95 5.85 -14.31 17.34
CA ALA A 95 5.03 -14.24 16.13
C ALA A 95 5.85 -14.15 14.83
N ALA A 96 7.06 -13.59 14.86
CA ALA A 96 7.87 -13.30 13.69
C ALA A 96 8.10 -14.48 12.73
N PRO A 97 8.30 -15.74 13.19
CA PRO A 97 8.51 -16.87 12.27
C PRO A 97 7.31 -17.20 11.37
N THR A 98 6.10 -16.81 11.77
CA THR A 98 4.86 -17.21 11.09
C THR A 98 4.03 -16.03 10.57
N LYS A 99 4.24 -14.83 11.11
CA LYS A 99 3.40 -13.64 10.87
C LYS A 99 4.24 -12.44 10.43
N GLY A 100 3.80 -11.79 9.35
CA GLY A 100 4.36 -10.50 8.95
C GLY A 100 3.85 -9.34 9.81
N ALA A 101 4.43 -8.14 9.66
CA ALA A 101 4.12 -6.98 10.48
C ALA A 101 2.62 -6.65 10.58
N THR A 102 1.88 -6.72 9.46
CA THR A 102 0.42 -6.48 9.44
C THR A 102 -0.37 -7.53 10.24
N ALA A 103 0.10 -8.78 10.28
CA ALA A 103 -0.56 -9.81 11.10
C ALA A 103 -0.26 -9.59 12.59
N ILE A 104 0.96 -9.13 12.93
CA ILE A 104 1.36 -8.82 14.30
C ILE A 104 0.60 -7.60 14.84
N THR A 105 0.18 -6.64 14.00
CA THR A 105 -0.67 -5.52 14.48
C THR A 105 -2.02 -5.98 15.07
N HIS A 106 -2.52 -7.16 14.72
CA HIS A 106 -3.72 -7.68 15.37
C HIS A 106 -3.46 -8.18 16.80
N ILE A 107 -2.20 -8.56 17.11
CA ILE A 107 -1.74 -8.92 18.46
C ILE A 107 -1.42 -7.66 19.25
N LEU A 108 -0.82 -6.66 18.61
CA LEU A 108 -0.42 -5.38 19.18
C LEU A 108 -1.21 -4.23 18.52
N PRO A 109 -2.51 -4.05 18.84
CA PRO A 109 -3.42 -3.15 18.12
C PRO A 109 -3.06 -1.67 18.23
N HIS A 110 -2.27 -1.29 19.23
CA HIS A 110 -1.76 0.07 19.42
C HIS A 110 -0.45 0.36 18.65
N ARG A 111 0.11 -0.62 17.95
CA ARG A 111 1.31 -0.48 17.13
C ARG A 111 0.97 -0.54 15.64
N THR A 112 1.62 0.30 14.86
CA THR A 112 1.50 0.29 13.40
C THR A 112 2.43 -0.77 12.79
N PRO A 113 2.12 -1.31 11.58
CA PRO A 113 2.97 -2.31 10.95
C PRO A 113 4.40 -1.79 10.72
N TRP A 114 4.54 -0.50 10.41
CA TRP A 114 5.85 0.13 10.24
C TRP A 114 6.68 0.14 11.53
N GLU A 115 6.06 0.45 12.68
CA GLU A 115 6.75 0.39 13.97
C GLU A 115 7.20 -1.02 14.33
N ILE A 116 6.34 -2.01 14.09
CA ILE A 116 6.67 -3.42 14.34
C ILE A 116 7.84 -3.85 13.46
N ASN A 117 7.82 -3.49 12.17
CA ASN A 117 8.91 -3.82 11.26
C ASN A 117 10.23 -3.16 11.68
N LYS A 118 10.19 -1.87 12.01
CA LYS A 118 11.37 -1.15 12.52
C LYS A 118 11.89 -1.78 13.81
N ARG A 119 10.99 -2.12 14.74
CA ARG A 119 11.38 -2.76 16.00
C ARG A 119 11.98 -4.15 15.79
N ALA A 120 11.41 -4.95 14.90
CA ALA A 120 11.95 -6.26 14.55
C ALA A 120 13.38 -6.13 13.97
N GLN A 121 13.63 -5.14 13.11
CA GLN A 121 14.99 -4.84 12.62
C GLN A 121 15.95 -4.45 13.75
N GLU A 122 15.52 -3.58 14.68
CA GLU A 122 16.31 -3.22 15.87
C GLU A 122 16.65 -4.44 16.75
N LEU A 123 15.76 -5.43 16.81
CA LEU A 123 15.95 -6.68 17.55
C LEU A 123 16.73 -7.75 16.75
N GLY A 124 17.09 -7.51 15.50
CA GLY A 124 17.74 -8.49 14.62
C GLY A 124 16.82 -9.63 14.17
N ILE A 125 15.50 -9.44 14.23
CA ILE A 125 14.50 -10.44 13.88
C ILE A 125 14.02 -10.18 12.45
N LYS A 126 14.09 -11.21 11.59
CA LYS A 126 13.45 -11.17 10.27
C LYS A 126 11.98 -11.55 10.44
N LEU A 127 11.08 -10.62 10.13
CA LEU A 127 9.65 -10.90 10.10
C LEU A 127 9.32 -11.78 8.90
N PHE A 128 8.34 -12.66 9.07
CA PHE A 128 7.79 -13.44 7.97
C PHE A 128 7.37 -12.54 6.81
N ASN A 129 8.09 -12.65 5.70
CA ASN A 129 7.73 -11.92 4.51
C ASN A 129 6.65 -12.72 3.78
N TYR A 130 5.56 -12.07 3.39
CA TYR A 130 4.54 -12.75 2.56
C TYR A 130 5.12 -13.19 1.21
N HIS A 131 6.24 -12.59 0.79
CA HIS A 131 7.01 -13.04 -0.36
C HIS A 131 7.69 -14.39 -0.14
N ASP A 132 7.90 -14.85 1.11
CA ASP A 132 8.48 -16.16 1.42
C ASP A 132 7.43 -17.28 1.41
N LYS A 133 6.12 -16.98 1.37
CA LYS A 133 5.08 -18.00 1.19
C LYS A 133 5.30 -18.72 -0.13
N PRO A 134 5.20 -20.06 -0.21
CA PRO A 134 5.25 -20.76 -1.50
C PRO A 134 4.23 -20.13 -2.46
N LEU A 135 4.63 -19.95 -3.72
CA LEU A 135 3.74 -19.37 -4.72
C LEU A 135 2.49 -20.23 -4.83
N THR A 136 1.32 -19.61 -4.70
CA THR A 136 0.07 -20.29 -5.02
C THR A 136 0.09 -20.57 -6.52
N ILE A 137 0.05 -21.85 -6.89
CA ILE A 137 -0.07 -22.31 -8.27
C ILE A 137 -1.42 -21.82 -8.78
N VAL A 138 -1.39 -21.03 -9.85
CA VAL A 138 -2.56 -20.41 -10.46
C VAL A 138 -3.35 -21.41 -11.29
N GLY A 139 -2.65 -22.42 -11.83
CA GLY A 139 -3.18 -23.41 -12.76
C GLY A 139 -2.98 -23.00 -14.23
N GLU A 140 -2.15 -22.00 -14.49
CA GLU A 140 -1.79 -21.55 -15.84
C GLU A 140 -0.28 -21.72 -16.00
N PRO A 141 0.20 -22.77 -16.71
CA PRO A 141 1.61 -23.16 -16.71
C PRO A 141 2.58 -22.03 -17.06
N LEU A 142 2.26 -21.25 -18.08
CA LEU A 142 3.09 -20.13 -18.52
C LEU A 142 3.17 -19.01 -17.47
N ALA A 143 2.03 -18.66 -16.86
CA ALA A 143 2.00 -17.63 -15.84
C ALA A 143 2.68 -18.10 -14.55
N ASP A 144 2.51 -19.37 -14.18
CA ASP A 144 3.15 -19.98 -13.02
C ASP A 144 4.68 -20.05 -13.19
N ALA A 145 5.17 -20.41 -14.38
CA ALA A 145 6.61 -20.39 -14.70
C ALA A 145 7.21 -18.97 -14.58
N ILE A 146 6.52 -17.96 -15.13
CA ILE A 146 6.95 -16.55 -15.00
C ILE A 146 6.93 -16.09 -13.53
N ARG A 147 5.88 -16.45 -12.77
CA ARG A 147 5.78 -16.10 -11.34
C ARG A 147 6.91 -16.74 -10.54
N GLN A 148 7.27 -17.99 -10.86
CA GLN A 148 8.37 -18.70 -10.24
C GLN A 148 9.71 -18.03 -10.56
N ARG A 149 10.00 -17.74 -11.84
CA ARG A 149 11.23 -17.05 -12.24
C ARG A 149 11.39 -15.68 -11.59
N ALA A 150 10.33 -14.86 -11.65
CA ALA A 150 10.34 -13.55 -11.02
C ALA A 150 10.66 -13.61 -9.51
N ARG A 151 10.22 -14.68 -8.81
CA ARG A 151 10.54 -14.87 -7.41
C ARG A 151 12.00 -15.26 -7.19
N GLU A 152 12.56 -16.12 -8.05
CA GLU A 152 13.98 -16.49 -8.02
C GLU A 152 14.87 -15.25 -8.16
N ASP A 153 14.47 -14.31 -9.01
CA ASP A 153 15.13 -13.01 -9.19
C ASP A 153 14.82 -11.98 -8.07
N GLY A 154 14.06 -12.37 -7.04
CA GLY A 154 13.71 -11.50 -5.91
C GLY A 154 12.64 -10.44 -6.22
N LEU A 155 11.93 -10.55 -7.35
CA LEU A 155 10.86 -9.65 -7.72
C LEU A 155 9.53 -10.09 -7.07
N SER A 156 8.86 -9.13 -6.42
CA SER A 156 7.48 -9.34 -5.98
C SER A 156 6.53 -9.35 -7.19
N MET A 157 5.44 -10.13 -7.14
CA MET A 157 4.45 -10.17 -8.25
C MET A 157 3.85 -8.78 -8.57
N ARG A 158 3.66 -7.94 -7.54
CA ARG A 158 3.23 -6.55 -7.73
C ARG A 158 4.32 -5.69 -8.39
N GLY A 159 5.58 -5.94 -8.03
CA GLY A 159 6.73 -5.30 -8.68
C GLY A 159 6.80 -5.68 -10.16
N LEU A 160 6.70 -6.96 -10.47
CA LEU A 160 6.64 -7.47 -11.84
C LEU A 160 5.49 -6.82 -12.64
N ASP A 161 4.27 -6.81 -12.08
CA ASP A 161 3.11 -6.21 -12.76
C ASP A 161 3.26 -4.69 -12.97
N ALA A 162 3.95 -4.00 -12.05
CA ALA A 162 4.25 -2.58 -12.16
C ALA A 162 5.30 -2.32 -13.25
N GLU A 163 6.38 -3.09 -13.28
CA GLU A 163 7.46 -2.99 -14.25
C GLU A 163 6.96 -3.23 -15.68
N LEU A 164 6.15 -4.27 -15.86
CA LEU A 164 5.61 -4.67 -17.17
C LEU A 164 4.34 -3.90 -17.57
N ASN A 165 3.78 -3.10 -16.66
CA ASN A 165 2.50 -2.42 -16.80
C ASN A 165 1.40 -3.38 -17.30
N THR A 166 1.20 -4.49 -16.59
CA THR A 166 0.22 -5.55 -16.94
C THR A 166 -1.12 -5.38 -16.23
N GLY A 167 -1.23 -4.43 -15.29
CA GLY A 167 -2.46 -4.16 -14.54
C GLY A 167 -2.82 -5.24 -13.51
N GLY A 168 -1.82 -5.87 -12.87
CA GLY A 168 -2.06 -6.88 -11.83
C GLY A 168 -2.30 -8.29 -12.40
N TYR A 169 -1.85 -8.56 -13.62
CA TYR A 169 -2.09 -9.82 -14.31
C TYR A 169 -1.48 -11.00 -13.57
N PHE A 170 -0.19 -10.91 -13.25
CA PHE A 170 0.54 -11.95 -12.56
C PHE A 170 0.15 -12.01 -11.08
N THR A 171 -0.33 -10.91 -10.48
CA THR A 171 -0.82 -10.90 -9.10
C THR A 171 -2.18 -11.59 -8.96
N ASN A 172 -3.18 -11.21 -9.77
CA ASN A 172 -4.58 -11.62 -9.57
C ASN A 172 -5.30 -12.13 -10.83
N CYS A 173 -5.09 -11.50 -11.99
CA CYS A 173 -5.97 -11.75 -13.15
C CYS A 173 -5.73 -13.12 -13.80
N ALA A 174 -4.51 -13.66 -13.78
CA ALA A 174 -4.22 -14.99 -14.30
C ALA A 174 -5.11 -16.06 -13.65
N ALA A 175 -5.22 -16.05 -12.32
CA ALA A 175 -6.07 -16.99 -11.58
C ALA A 175 -7.56 -16.84 -11.88
N LEU A 176 -8.03 -15.60 -12.04
CA LEU A 176 -9.42 -15.35 -12.41
C LEU A 176 -9.75 -15.84 -13.83
N ARG A 177 -8.78 -15.81 -14.75
CA ARG A 177 -8.95 -16.30 -16.12
C ARG A 177 -9.06 -17.82 -16.16
N VAL A 178 -8.17 -18.53 -15.50
CA VAL A 178 -8.22 -20.00 -15.38
C VAL A 178 -9.56 -20.45 -14.81
N ARG A 179 -10.01 -19.82 -13.71
CA ARG A 179 -11.32 -20.12 -13.10
C ARG A 179 -12.51 -19.91 -14.03
N ARG A 180 -12.37 -19.08 -15.07
CA ARG A 180 -13.40 -18.80 -16.07
C ARG A 180 -13.20 -19.61 -17.36
N GLY A 181 -12.22 -20.52 -17.39
CA GLY A 181 -11.89 -21.30 -18.59
C GLY A 181 -11.26 -20.49 -19.71
N TYR A 182 -10.74 -19.29 -19.42
CA TYR A 182 -9.97 -18.52 -20.40
C TYR A 182 -8.51 -18.92 -20.35
N GLY A 183 -7.93 -19.15 -21.54
CA GLY A 183 -6.49 -19.38 -21.67
C GLY A 183 -5.63 -18.15 -21.33
N PRO A 184 -4.31 -18.28 -21.50
CA PRO A 184 -3.34 -17.26 -21.11
C PRO A 184 -3.58 -15.98 -21.90
N TYR A 185 -3.41 -14.84 -21.23
CA TYR A 185 -3.44 -13.55 -21.91
C TYR A 185 -2.06 -13.27 -22.52
N MET A 186 -1.87 -13.78 -23.75
CA MET A 186 -0.60 -13.75 -24.46
C MET A 186 0.11 -12.39 -24.52
N PRO A 187 -0.57 -11.23 -24.65
CA PRO A 187 0.12 -9.95 -24.63
C PRO A 187 0.94 -9.70 -23.35
N ASN A 188 0.44 -10.12 -22.19
CA ASN A 188 1.15 -9.96 -20.92
C ASN A 188 2.25 -11.02 -20.74
N ILE A 189 2.02 -12.25 -21.23
CA ILE A 189 3.05 -13.30 -21.24
C ILE A 189 4.25 -12.87 -22.08
N ARG A 190 4.02 -12.34 -23.29
CA ARG A 190 5.11 -11.87 -24.17
C ARG A 190 5.94 -10.76 -23.56
N LYS A 191 5.32 -9.79 -22.87
CA LYS A 191 6.05 -8.74 -22.14
C LYS A 191 6.97 -9.31 -21.08
N ALA A 192 6.51 -10.30 -20.32
CA ALA A 192 7.34 -10.93 -19.29
C ALA A 192 8.48 -11.73 -19.92
N ILE A 193 8.23 -12.41 -21.03
CA ILE A 193 9.24 -13.18 -21.75
C ILE A 193 10.33 -12.26 -22.31
N GLU A 194 9.95 -11.12 -22.88
CA GLU A 194 10.89 -10.08 -23.30
C GLU A 194 11.71 -9.53 -22.13
N PHE A 195 11.07 -9.32 -20.97
CA PHE A 195 11.73 -8.81 -19.76
C PHE A 195 12.77 -9.79 -19.17
N PHE A 196 12.52 -11.09 -19.24
CA PHE A 196 13.43 -12.14 -18.77
C PHE A 196 14.36 -12.68 -19.87
N ASP A 197 14.41 -12.04 -21.05
CA ASP A 197 15.13 -12.51 -22.25
C ASP A 197 14.92 -14.01 -22.54
N ALA A 198 13.66 -14.45 -22.43
CA ALA A 198 13.26 -15.84 -22.65
C ALA A 198 12.65 -16.05 -24.04
N GLU A 199 12.43 -17.30 -24.44
CA GLU A 199 11.77 -17.65 -25.68
C GLU A 199 10.58 -18.60 -25.47
N LEU A 200 9.56 -18.49 -26.33
CA LEU A 200 8.42 -19.42 -26.35
C LEU A 200 8.73 -20.55 -27.31
N VAL A 201 8.86 -21.77 -26.78
CA VAL A 201 9.08 -22.98 -27.57
C VAL A 201 7.76 -23.74 -27.65
N THR A 202 7.42 -24.22 -28.85
CA THR A 202 6.25 -25.08 -29.05
C THR A 202 6.72 -26.52 -29.16
N GLY A 203 6.27 -27.37 -28.24
CA GLY A 203 6.57 -28.80 -28.21
C GLY A 203 5.88 -29.58 -29.35
N PRO A 204 6.29 -30.85 -29.57
CA PRO A 204 5.72 -31.71 -30.61
C PRO A 204 4.22 -32.03 -30.38
N ASP A 205 3.76 -31.89 -29.14
CA ASP A 205 2.37 -32.03 -28.71
C ASP A 205 1.55 -30.73 -28.84
N GLY A 206 2.18 -29.64 -29.29
CA GLY A 206 1.58 -28.31 -29.37
C GLY A 206 1.55 -27.57 -28.04
N THR A 207 2.14 -28.13 -26.97
CA THR A 207 2.25 -27.45 -25.68
C THR A 207 3.29 -26.34 -25.79
N ILE A 208 2.95 -25.15 -25.29
CA ILE A 208 3.85 -23.99 -25.29
C ILE A 208 4.60 -23.98 -23.95
N THR A 209 5.92 -23.99 -24.00
CA THR A 209 6.84 -23.88 -22.85
C THR A 209 7.71 -22.63 -22.96
N ILE A 210 8.29 -22.20 -21.84
CA ILE A 210 9.24 -21.07 -21.80
C ILE A 210 10.65 -21.65 -21.69
N ASP A 211 11.52 -21.22 -22.58
CA ASP A 211 12.96 -21.52 -22.56
C ASP A 211 13.71 -20.29 -22.02
N TRP A 212 14.44 -20.47 -20.91
CA TRP A 212 15.13 -19.38 -20.21
C TRP A 212 16.59 -19.37 -20.67
N LYS A 213 17.09 -18.25 -21.21
CA LYS A 213 18.45 -18.17 -21.79
C LYS A 213 19.60 -18.12 -20.77
N ASP A 214 19.29 -18.19 -19.49
CA ASP A 214 20.25 -18.00 -18.41
C ASP A 214 20.92 -19.31 -17.96
N GLU A 215 20.66 -20.43 -18.65
CA GLU A 215 21.32 -21.74 -18.49
C GLU A 215 22.25 -22.04 -19.68
#